data_AF-A0A256B8W2-F1
#
_entry.id   AF-A0A256B8W2-F1
#
_cell.length_a   1.000
_cell.length_b   1.000
_cell.length_c   1.000
_cell.angle_alpha   90.00
_cell.angle_beta   90.00
_cell.angle_gamma   90.00
#
_symmetry.space_group_name_H-M   'P 1'
#
loop_
_entity.id
_entity.type
_entity.pdbx_description
1 polymer ?
#
loop_
_entity_poly.entity_id
_entity_poly.type
_entity_poly.pdbx_seq_one_letter_code
_entity_poly.pdbx_strand_id
1 'polypeptide(L)'
;SIGYLQPIWLSEQGEFLPDRLLEAFLLFWRQHGEPLFGSTPYPEIAPHIVLMAFLHRVVNGGGTLEREYAIGSGRMDICLRYGKVTLAMELKVWADKRPDPLKEGLPQIDKYLSGLSLDTGWLVIFDRRSGLPPICDRTTTENVISPAGREIIVIRG
;
A
#
# COMPACT_ATOMS: atom_id res chain seq x y z
N SER A 1 -5.09 -5.38 -33.33
CA SER A 1 -4.37 -5.06 -32.08
C SER A 1 -5.36 -4.81 -30.99
N ILE A 2 -5.32 -5.59 -29.90
CA ILE A 2 -6.00 -5.23 -28.66
C ILE A 2 -5.33 -3.93 -28.21
N GLY A 3 -6.08 -2.83 -28.17
CA GLY A 3 -5.54 -1.51 -27.85
C GLY A 3 -4.81 -1.58 -26.52
N TYR A 4 -3.53 -1.19 -26.51
CA TYR A 4 -2.78 -1.02 -25.28
C TYR A 4 -3.42 0.16 -24.54
N LEU A 5 -4.33 -0.13 -23.62
CA LEU A 5 -4.82 0.88 -22.68
C LEU A 5 -3.63 1.28 -21.82
N GLN A 6 -3.19 2.53 -21.95
CA GLN A 6 -2.14 3.03 -21.06
C GLN A 6 -2.60 2.86 -19.60
N PRO A 7 -1.73 2.33 -18.72
CA PRO A 7 -2.06 2.23 -17.31
C PRO A 7 -2.42 3.60 -16.74
N ILE A 8 -3.52 3.65 -15.98
CA ILE A 8 -4.08 4.92 -15.45
C ILE A 8 -3.12 5.69 -14.54
N TRP A 9 -2.09 5.02 -14.00
CA TRP A 9 -1.03 5.61 -13.16
C TRP A 9 0.17 6.15 -13.94
N LEU A 10 0.07 6.27 -15.28
CA LEU A 10 1.06 6.96 -16.11
C LEU A 10 0.49 8.26 -16.68
N SER A 11 1.36 9.26 -16.87
CA SER A 11 1.07 10.43 -17.71
C SER A 11 1.05 10.05 -19.19
N GLU A 12 0.60 10.96 -20.06
CA GLU A 12 0.66 10.76 -21.52
C GLU A 12 2.11 10.56 -22.01
N GLN A 13 3.07 11.13 -21.28
CA GLN A 13 4.52 11.00 -21.53
C GLN A 13 5.11 9.72 -20.92
N GLY A 14 4.30 8.89 -20.24
CA GLY A 14 4.73 7.65 -19.60
C GLY A 14 5.39 7.84 -18.24
N GLU A 15 5.24 9.01 -17.61
CA GLU A 15 5.78 9.29 -16.27
C GLU A 15 4.88 8.68 -15.20
N PHE A 16 5.49 8.13 -14.15
CA PHE A 16 4.75 7.50 -13.06
C PHE A 16 4.09 8.55 -12.16
N LEU A 17 2.79 8.38 -11.91
CA LEU A 17 1.97 9.28 -11.10
C LEU A 17 1.47 8.54 -9.85
N PRO A 18 2.16 8.66 -8.70
CA PRO A 18 1.78 7.98 -7.45
C PRO A 18 0.33 8.24 -7.03
N ASP A 19 -0.17 9.47 -7.17
CA ASP A 19 -1.55 9.81 -6.79
C ASP A 19 -2.59 9.06 -7.61
N ARG A 20 -2.33 8.86 -8.91
CA ARG A 20 -3.22 8.07 -9.77
C ARG A 20 -3.13 6.57 -9.44
N LEU A 21 -1.97 6.08 -9.01
CA LEU A 21 -1.86 4.71 -8.49
C LEU A 21 -2.67 4.56 -7.19
N LEU A 22 -2.63 5.57 -6.31
CA LEU A 22 -3.39 5.58 -5.07
C LEU A 22 -4.88 5.50 -5.37
N GLU A 23 -5.41 6.39 -6.21
CA GLU A 23 -6.81 6.39 -6.63
C GLU A 23 -7.22 5.04 -7.24
N ALA A 24 -6.39 4.49 -8.13
CA ALA A 24 -6.60 3.18 -8.72
C ALA A 24 -6.67 2.07 -7.67
N PHE A 25 -5.80 2.13 -6.65
CA PHE A 25 -5.77 1.16 -5.57
C PHE A 25 -6.99 1.27 -4.68
N LEU A 26 -7.38 2.49 -4.28
CA LEU A 26 -8.56 2.71 -3.45
C LEU A 26 -9.84 2.23 -4.15
N LEU A 27 -9.99 2.49 -5.45
CA LEU A 27 -11.12 2.01 -6.24
C LEU A 27 -11.17 0.48 -6.26
N PHE A 28 -10.04 -0.14 -6.61
CA PHE A 28 -9.92 -1.60 -6.61
C PHE A 28 -10.20 -2.19 -5.23
N TRP A 29 -9.66 -1.58 -4.18
CA TRP A 29 -9.77 -2.07 -2.81
C TRP A 29 -11.21 -2.03 -2.30
N ARG A 30 -11.91 -0.91 -2.52
CA ARG A 30 -13.33 -0.77 -2.17
C ARG A 30 -14.21 -1.79 -2.91
N GLN A 31 -13.88 -2.12 -4.16
CA GLN A 31 -14.68 -3.03 -4.98
C GLN A 31 -14.38 -4.51 -4.72
N HIS A 32 -13.12 -4.85 -4.42
CA HIS A 32 -12.65 -6.25 -4.44
C HIS A 32 -11.97 -6.71 -3.14
N GLY A 33 -11.70 -5.82 -2.18
CA GLY A 33 -10.97 -6.16 -0.96
C GLY A 33 -11.66 -7.25 -0.14
N GLU A 34 -12.96 -7.12 0.08
CA GLU A 34 -13.76 -8.02 0.93
C GLU A 34 -13.76 -9.47 0.42
N PRO A 35 -14.11 -9.76 -0.85
CA PRO A 35 -14.10 -11.13 -1.35
C PRO A 35 -12.69 -11.73 -1.42
N LEU A 36 -11.65 -10.92 -1.71
CA LEU A 36 -10.27 -11.40 -1.78
C LEU A 36 -9.68 -11.75 -0.41
N PHE A 37 -10.21 -11.14 0.66
CA PHE A 37 -9.86 -11.52 2.03
C PHE A 37 -10.42 -12.87 2.45
N GLY A 38 -11.69 -13.12 2.13
CA GLY A 38 -12.38 -14.34 2.58
C GLY A 38 -11.88 -15.63 1.94
N SER A 39 -11.09 -15.56 0.86
CA SER A 39 -10.76 -16.71 0.01
C SER A 39 -9.38 -17.32 0.21
N THR A 40 -8.56 -16.83 1.15
CA THR A 40 -7.17 -17.29 1.31
C THR A 40 -6.97 -18.30 2.45
N PRO A 41 -6.08 -19.29 2.30
CA PRO A 41 -5.65 -20.16 3.41
C PRO A 41 -4.73 -19.45 4.42
N TYR A 42 -4.22 -18.26 4.11
CA TYR A 42 -3.31 -17.46 4.96
C TYR A 42 -3.90 -16.08 5.26
N PRO A 43 -4.95 -16.00 6.10
CA PRO A 43 -5.70 -14.77 6.33
C PRO A 43 -4.81 -13.63 6.85
N GLU A 44 -3.78 -13.94 7.64
CA GLU A 44 -2.82 -13.00 8.24
C GLU A 44 -1.98 -12.20 7.22
N ILE A 45 -1.65 -12.77 6.06
CA ILE A 45 -0.87 -12.09 5.01
C ILE A 45 -1.68 -11.77 3.75
N ALA A 46 -2.95 -12.17 3.69
CA ALA A 46 -3.85 -11.90 2.57
C ALA A 46 -3.82 -10.46 2.04
N PRO A 47 -3.94 -9.42 2.89
CA PRO A 47 -3.93 -8.05 2.41
C PRO A 47 -2.64 -7.67 1.69
N HIS A 48 -1.50 -8.12 2.23
CA HIS A 48 -0.20 -7.87 1.63
C HIS A 48 -0.12 -8.54 0.26
N ILE A 49 -0.62 -9.78 0.13
CA ILE A 49 -0.66 -10.50 -1.15
C ILE A 49 -1.53 -9.77 -2.16
N VAL A 50 -2.72 -9.29 -1.77
CA VAL A 50 -3.62 -8.58 -2.68
C VAL A 50 -3.01 -7.27 -3.16
N LEU A 51 -2.41 -6.48 -2.27
CA LEU A 51 -1.70 -5.26 -2.67
C LEU A 51 -0.51 -5.58 -3.58
N MET A 52 0.32 -6.58 -3.24
CA MET A 52 1.43 -6.98 -4.11
C MET A 52 0.94 -7.41 -5.50
N ALA A 53 -0.13 -8.21 -5.58
CA ALA A 53 -0.74 -8.62 -6.84
C ALA A 53 -1.27 -7.41 -7.65
N PHE A 54 -1.86 -6.43 -6.97
CA PHE A 54 -2.28 -5.17 -7.60
C PHE A 54 -1.05 -4.40 -8.15
N LEU A 55 0.03 -4.31 -7.39
CA LEU A 55 1.27 -3.60 -7.75
C LEU A 55 2.08 -4.32 -8.85
N HIS A 56 1.92 -5.63 -9.01
CA HIS A 56 2.52 -6.39 -10.12
C HIS A 56 2.10 -5.85 -11.49
N ARG A 57 0.96 -5.16 -11.61
CA ARG A 57 0.56 -4.49 -12.86
C ARG A 57 1.49 -3.31 -13.20
N VAL A 58 2.09 -2.65 -12.21
CA VAL A 58 3.14 -1.64 -12.43
C VAL A 58 4.43 -2.29 -12.89
N VAL A 59 4.79 -3.44 -12.30
CA VAL A 59 5.95 -4.25 -12.73
C VAL A 59 5.82 -4.68 -14.19
N ASN A 60 4.63 -5.14 -14.60
CA ASN A 60 4.35 -5.52 -15.98
C ASN A 60 4.45 -4.33 -16.97
N GLY A 61 4.35 -3.10 -16.48
CA GLY A 61 4.55 -1.87 -17.25
C GLY A 61 6.00 -1.41 -17.35
N GLY A 62 6.97 -2.15 -16.78
CA GLY A 62 8.39 -1.78 -16.76
C GLY A 62 8.91 -1.27 -15.42
N GLY A 63 8.10 -1.33 -14.36
CA GLY A 63 8.55 -1.04 -12.99
C GLY A 63 9.24 -2.23 -12.31
N THR A 64 9.78 -2.00 -11.12
CA THR A 64 10.29 -3.04 -10.22
C THR A 64 9.61 -2.95 -8.85
N LEU A 65 9.48 -4.09 -8.18
CA LEU A 65 8.89 -4.19 -6.84
C LEU A 65 9.84 -4.98 -5.94
N GLU A 66 10.48 -4.28 -5.02
CA GLU A 66 11.30 -4.86 -3.95
C GLU A 66 10.43 -5.03 -2.70
N ARG A 67 10.63 -6.13 -1.97
CA ARG A 67 9.90 -6.44 -0.73
C ARG A 67 10.86 -6.91 0.34
N GLU A 68 10.77 -6.35 1.54
CA GLU A 68 11.51 -6.80 2.71
C GLU A 68 10.52 -7.26 3.78
N TYR A 69 10.63 -8.53 4.16
CA TYR A 69 9.79 -9.13 5.18
C TYR A 69 10.56 -9.32 6.47
N ALA A 70 10.07 -8.75 7.57
CA ALA A 70 10.64 -8.99 8.89
C ALA A 70 9.89 -10.11 9.61
N ILE A 71 10.46 -11.32 9.54
CA ILE A 71 9.96 -12.54 10.18
C ILE A 71 9.65 -12.27 11.66
N GLY A 72 8.44 -12.62 12.10
CA GLY A 72 7.98 -12.51 13.49
C GLY A 72 7.29 -11.18 13.87
N SER A 73 7.43 -10.13 13.05
CA SER A 73 6.80 -8.82 13.32
C SER A 73 5.54 -8.53 12.49
N GLY A 74 5.31 -9.29 11.41
CA GLY A 74 4.24 -9.01 10.45
C GLY A 74 4.47 -7.75 9.60
N ARG A 75 5.65 -7.12 9.70
CA ARG A 75 6.08 -5.95 8.93
C ARG A 75 6.40 -6.35 7.49
N MET A 76 5.91 -5.57 6.54
CA MET A 76 6.28 -5.68 5.13
C MET A 76 6.61 -4.28 4.61
N ASP A 77 7.88 -4.10 4.26
CA ASP A 77 8.36 -2.92 3.57
C ASP A 77 8.30 -3.20 2.06
N ILE A 78 7.75 -2.28 1.28
CA ILE A 78 7.67 -2.37 -0.18
C ILE A 78 8.32 -1.14 -0.81
N CYS A 79 9.21 -1.36 -1.77
CA CYS A 79 9.75 -0.30 -2.62
C CYS A 79 9.35 -0.57 -4.06
N LEU A 80 8.52 0.31 -4.61
CA LEU A 80 8.10 0.31 -5.99
C LEU A 80 8.91 1.36 -6.75
N ARG A 81 9.57 0.96 -7.85
CA ARG A 81 10.33 1.88 -8.70
C ARG A 81 9.74 1.86 -10.11
N TYR A 82 9.60 3.03 -10.72
CA TYR A 82 9.23 3.16 -12.12
C TYR A 82 9.91 4.39 -12.71
N GLY A 83 10.79 4.17 -13.70
CA GLY A 83 11.63 5.24 -14.24
C GLY A 83 12.45 5.90 -13.14
N LYS A 84 12.24 7.20 -12.92
CA LYS A 84 12.93 8.00 -11.88
C LYS A 84 12.19 8.05 -10.55
N VAL A 85 10.94 7.58 -10.50
CA VAL A 85 10.11 7.67 -9.30
C VAL A 85 10.29 6.42 -8.46
N THR A 86 10.52 6.63 -7.17
CA THR A 86 10.52 5.58 -6.15
C THR A 86 9.39 5.88 -5.15
N LEU A 87 8.57 4.87 -4.88
CA LEU A 87 7.50 4.93 -3.90
C LEU A 87 7.73 3.84 -2.84
N ALA A 88 7.93 4.27 -1.60
CA ALA A 88 8.07 3.37 -0.46
C ALA A 88 6.73 3.22 0.27
N MET A 89 6.45 2.01 0.73
CA MET A 89 5.26 1.67 1.49
C MET A 89 5.62 0.79 2.69
N GLU A 90 4.95 1.03 3.81
CA GLU A 90 4.95 0.18 5.00
C GLU A 90 3.54 -0.41 5.15
N LEU A 91 3.45 -1.73 5.29
CA LEU A 91 2.16 -2.43 5.41
C LEU A 91 1.94 -2.99 6.81
N LYS A 92 0.77 -2.72 7.36
CA LYS A 92 0.32 -3.18 8.67
C LYS A 92 -1.02 -3.88 8.59
N VAL A 93 -1.18 -4.92 9.41
CA VAL A 93 -2.47 -5.57 9.64
C VAL A 93 -2.95 -5.25 11.04
N TRP A 94 -4.16 -4.69 11.16
CA TRP A 94 -4.80 -4.42 12.44
C TRP A 94 -5.85 -5.49 12.73
N ALA A 95 -5.53 -6.40 13.65
CA ALA A 95 -6.43 -7.48 14.06
C ALA A 95 -7.13 -7.18 15.39
N ASP A 96 -8.16 -7.96 15.70
CA ASP A 96 -8.85 -7.89 17.00
C ASP A 96 -7.89 -7.97 18.18
N LYS A 97 -8.17 -7.19 19.22
CA LYS A 97 -7.40 -7.11 20.47
C LYS A 97 -5.95 -6.60 20.29
N ARG A 98 -5.56 -6.13 19.11
CA ARG A 98 -4.29 -5.44 18.87
C ARG A 98 -4.49 -3.92 18.95
N PRO A 99 -3.49 -3.16 19.45
CA PRO A 99 -3.54 -1.70 19.39
C PRO A 99 -3.47 -1.22 17.93
N ASP A 100 -3.94 0.01 17.68
CA ASP A 100 -3.80 0.66 16.37
C ASP A 100 -2.32 0.72 15.96
N PRO A 101 -1.94 0.12 14.81
CA PRO A 101 -0.55 0.04 14.39
C PRO A 101 0.01 1.39 13.91
N LEU A 102 -0.78 2.45 13.79
CA LEU A 102 -0.30 3.77 13.36
C LEU A 102 0.90 4.27 14.16
N LYS A 103 0.85 4.15 15.49
CA LYS A 103 1.93 4.60 16.38
C LYS A 103 3.25 3.86 16.13
N GLU A 104 3.18 2.61 15.70
CA GLU A 104 4.34 1.79 15.36
C GLU A 104 4.79 2.01 13.92
N GLY A 105 3.83 2.13 12.99
CA GLY A 105 4.08 2.25 11.55
C GLY A 105 4.75 3.56 11.16
N LEU A 106 4.40 4.69 11.80
CA LEU A 106 4.99 6.00 11.46
C LEU A 106 6.53 6.04 11.67
N PRO A 107 7.09 5.63 12.82
CA PRO A 107 8.54 5.53 12.98
C PRO A 107 9.21 4.51 12.04
N GLN A 108 8.50 3.45 11.65
CA GLN A 108 9.06 2.41 10.77
C GLN A 108 9.17 2.89 9.33
N ILE A 109 8.11 3.49 8.79
CA ILE A 109 8.17 4.08 7.46
C ILE A 109 9.19 5.23 7.43
N ASP A 110 9.34 6.00 8.51
CA ASP A 110 10.42 7.00 8.62
C ASP A 110 11.81 6.40 8.45
N LYS A 111 12.08 5.28 9.14
CA LYS A 111 13.36 4.58 9.02
C LYS A 111 13.58 4.09 7.59
N TYR A 112 12.54 3.56 6.95
CA TYR A 112 12.62 3.05 5.60
C TYR A 112 12.87 4.16 4.58
N LEU A 113 12.10 5.25 4.66
CA LEU A 113 12.26 6.45 3.84
C LEU A 113 13.64 7.09 4.01
N SER A 114 14.16 7.12 5.24
CA SER A 114 15.52 7.59 5.50
C SER A 114 16.59 6.75 4.78
N GLY A 115 16.44 5.43 4.74
CA GLY A 115 17.35 4.54 4.02
C GLY A 115 17.30 4.71 2.50
N LEU A 116 16.16 5.16 1.98
CA LEU A 116 15.93 5.41 0.55
C LEU A 116 16.14 6.87 0.14
N SER A 117 16.44 7.77 1.09
CA SER A 117 16.51 9.22 0.87
C SER A 117 15.21 9.80 0.25
N LEU A 118 14.07 9.42 0.81
CA LEU A 118 12.74 9.85 0.39
C LEU A 118 12.07 10.73 1.46
N ASP A 119 11.24 11.67 1.01
CA ASP A 119 10.50 12.61 1.87
C ASP A 119 9.02 12.21 2.05
N THR A 120 8.52 11.25 1.27
CA THR A 120 7.13 10.78 1.31
C THR A 120 7.00 9.29 1.05
N GLY A 121 5.95 8.68 1.60
CA GLY A 121 5.61 7.27 1.41
C GLY A 121 4.20 6.95 1.90
N TRP A 122 3.80 5.69 1.74
CA TRP A 122 2.47 5.21 2.14
C TRP A 122 2.54 4.30 3.36
N LEU A 123 1.73 4.58 4.38
CA LEU A 123 1.47 3.64 5.46
C LEU A 123 0.10 3.00 5.24
N VAL A 124 0.07 1.73 4.85
CA VAL A 124 -1.17 1.01 4.55
C VAL A 124 -1.55 0.15 5.75
N ILE A 125 -2.68 0.47 6.37
CA ILE A 125 -3.23 -0.25 7.52
C ILE A 125 -4.47 -1.01 7.06
N PHE A 126 -4.31 -2.33 6.93
CA PHE A 126 -5.38 -3.27 6.63
C PHE A 126 -6.11 -3.61 7.93
N ASP A 127 -7.29 -3.02 8.12
CA ASP A 127 -8.08 -3.19 9.33
C ASP A 127 -9.01 -4.40 9.19
N ARG A 128 -8.69 -5.44 9.98
CA ARG A 128 -9.33 -6.75 9.94
C ARG A 128 -10.06 -7.07 11.25
N ARG A 129 -10.34 -6.04 12.07
CA ARG A 129 -11.14 -6.23 13.28
C ARG A 129 -12.55 -6.69 12.92
N SER A 130 -13.14 -7.49 13.80
CA SER A 130 -14.50 -8.00 13.61
C SER A 130 -15.55 -6.91 13.85
N GLY A 131 -16.69 -7.03 13.16
CA GLY A 131 -17.83 -6.12 13.32
C GLY A 131 -17.67 -4.74 12.68
N LEU A 132 -16.65 -4.55 11.84
CA LEU A 132 -16.48 -3.32 11.07
C LEU A 132 -17.45 -3.24 9.88
N PRO A 133 -17.79 -2.03 9.41
CA PRO A 133 -18.48 -1.85 8.14
C PRO A 133 -17.74 -2.51 6.96
N PRO A 134 -18.41 -2.73 5.81
CA PRO A 134 -17.74 -3.21 4.60
C PRO A 134 -16.59 -2.30 4.18
N ILE A 135 -15.53 -2.86 3.56
CA ILE A 135 -14.36 -2.11 3.10
C ILE A 135 -14.72 -0.91 2.22
N CYS A 136 -15.76 -1.03 1.38
CA CYS A 136 -16.21 0.07 0.52
C CYS A 136 -16.63 1.31 1.32
N ASP A 137 -17.17 1.12 2.53
CA ASP A 137 -17.72 2.17 3.37
C ASP A 137 -16.70 2.74 4.37
N ARG A 138 -15.62 2.01 4.65
CA ARG A 138 -14.61 2.39 5.66
C ARG A 138 -13.20 2.65 5.14
N THR A 139 -12.96 2.50 3.84
CA THR A 139 -11.64 2.82 3.26
C THR A 139 -11.41 4.32 3.23
N THR A 140 -10.42 4.82 3.98
CA THR A 140 -10.07 6.23 4.09
C THR A 140 -8.59 6.49 3.78
N THR A 141 -8.28 7.74 3.46
CA THR A 141 -6.91 8.24 3.35
C THR A 141 -6.74 9.51 4.17
N GLU A 142 -5.57 9.67 4.80
CA GLU A 142 -5.22 10.85 5.58
C GLU A 142 -3.75 11.19 5.32
N ASN A 143 -3.44 12.48 5.14
CA ASN A 143 -2.07 12.96 5.10
C ASN A 143 -1.62 13.28 6.52
N VAL A 144 -0.54 12.63 6.96
CA VAL A 144 0.01 12.77 8.31
C VAL A 144 1.48 13.16 8.21
N ILE A 145 1.92 14.05 9.09
CA ILE A 145 3.35 14.34 9.25
C ILE A 145 3.94 13.33 10.23
N SER A 146 4.96 12.59 9.79
CA SER A 146 5.67 11.62 10.63
C SER A 146 6.48 12.31 11.73
N PRO A 147 6.93 11.57 12.77
CA PRO A 147 7.83 12.12 13.79
C PRO A 147 9.13 12.71 13.23
N ALA A 148 9.62 12.23 12.08
CA ALA A 148 10.78 12.82 11.40
C ALA A 148 10.44 13.97 10.42
N GLY A 149 9.18 14.41 10.37
CA GLY A 149 8.74 15.54 9.54
C GLY A 149 8.43 15.20 8.08
N ARG A 150 8.22 13.92 7.74
CA ARG A 150 7.90 13.46 6.38
C ARG A 150 6.40 13.41 6.14
N GLU A 151 6.00 13.59 4.88
CA GLU A 151 4.59 13.50 4.47
C GLU A 151 4.21 12.04 4.20
N ILE A 152 3.33 11.49 5.04
CA ILE A 152 2.88 10.10 4.92
C ILE A 152 1.41 10.07 4.53
N ILE A 153 1.11 9.39 3.43
CA ILE A 153 -0.27 9.05 3.09
C ILE A 153 -0.63 7.78 3.88
N VAL A 154 -1.47 7.94 4.89
CA VAL A 154 -2.02 6.83 5.66
C VAL A 154 -3.28 6.34 4.97
N ILE A 155 -3.29 5.08 4.57
CA ILE A 155 -4.44 4.41 3.96
C ILE A 155 -5.01 3.43 4.98
N ARG A 156 -6.30 3.51 5.28
CA ARG A 156 -6.98 2.57 6.20
C ARG A 156 -8.12 1.91 5.46
N GLY A 157 -8.24 0.59 5.54
CA GLY A 157 -9.31 -0.17 4.88
C GLY A 157 -9.42 -1.59 5.37
#